data_AF-A0A413TLJ5-F1
#
_entry.id   AF-A0A413TLJ5-F1
#
_cell.length_a   1.000
_cell.length_b   1.000
_cell.length_c   1.000
_cell.angle_alpha   90.00
_cell.angle_beta   90.00
_cell.angle_gamma   90.00
#
_symmetry.space_group_name_H-M   'P 1'
#
loop_
_entity.id
_entity.type
_entity.pdbx_description
1 polymer ?
#
loop_
_entity_poly.entity_id
_entity_poly.type
_entity_poly.pdbx_seq_one_letter_code
_entity_poly.pdbx_strand_id
1 'polypeptide(L)'
;MDNFSVRSERNFHNLIVKPNHMHLLDKPNGYASAMIKSSLSHQMRFTVQVLEEELCAAGSPHVLQIKLLGDDSREPSSWKLFADGVCVADGSGAFARECFCEGAEAFLDLCRDAVRTAELY
;
A
#
# COMPACT_ATOMS: atom_id res chain seq x y z
N MET A 1 53.77 3.67 21.58
CA MET A 1 52.82 4.05 22.66
C MET A 1 51.91 5.14 22.13
N ASP A 2 51.22 4.91 21.00
CA ASP A 2 50.11 3.98 20.73
C ASP A 2 48.78 4.68 20.97
N ASN A 3 48.40 5.48 19.98
CA ASN A 3 47.11 6.15 19.91
C ASN A 3 46.23 5.35 18.92
N PHE A 4 45.69 4.22 19.39
CA PHE A 4 44.73 3.46 18.60
C PHE A 4 43.36 4.11 18.75
N SER A 5 43.03 4.95 17.77
CA SER A 5 41.67 5.39 17.48
C SER A 5 40.82 4.15 17.21
N VAL A 6 40.05 3.73 18.21
CA VAL A 6 39.05 2.66 18.05
C VAL A 6 37.91 3.24 17.23
N ARG A 7 38.06 3.21 15.90
CA ARG A 7 36.90 3.18 15.00
C ARG A 7 36.18 1.88 15.28
N SER A 8 35.11 1.95 16.07
CA SER A 8 34.13 0.87 16.15
C SER A 8 33.67 0.57 14.72
N GLU A 9 34.16 -0.53 14.16
CA GLU A 9 33.61 -1.13 12.96
C GLU A 9 32.13 -1.37 13.25
N ARG A 10 31.28 -0.49 12.72
CA ARG A 10 29.86 -0.75 12.62
C ARG A 10 29.72 -1.89 11.63
N ASN A 11 29.80 -3.08 12.19
CA ASN A 11 29.53 -4.35 11.56
C ASN A 11 28.05 -4.34 11.17
N PHE A 12 27.73 -3.70 10.05
CA PHE A 12 26.45 -3.88 9.37
C PHE A 12 26.46 -5.30 8.83
N HIS A 13 26.16 -6.25 9.71
CA HIS A 13 25.85 -7.61 9.30
C HIS A 13 24.70 -7.46 8.34
N ASN A 14 25.02 -7.67 7.08
CA ASN A 14 24.14 -7.82 5.94
C ASN A 14 22.89 -8.60 6.36
N LEU A 15 21.85 -7.89 6.80
CA LEU A 15 20.48 -8.37 6.79
C LEU A 15 20.11 -8.42 5.32
N ILE A 16 20.56 -9.46 4.61
CA ILE A 16 20.01 -9.85 3.31
C ILE A 16 18.63 -10.46 3.60
N VAL A 17 17.74 -9.66 4.18
CA VAL A 17 16.33 -9.81 3.92
C VAL A 17 16.18 -9.16 2.56
N LYS A 18 16.05 -9.96 1.51
CA LYS A 18 15.61 -9.47 0.21
C LYS A 18 14.28 -8.77 0.50
N PRO A 19 14.19 -7.43 0.46
CA PRO A 19 12.91 -6.81 0.76
C PRO A 19 12.00 -7.28 -0.37
N ASN A 20 10.85 -7.87 -0.05
CA ASN A 20 9.77 -7.97 -1.01
C ASN A 20 9.35 -6.52 -1.27
N HIS A 21 10.01 -5.92 -2.25
CA HIS A 21 9.86 -4.52 -2.60
C HIS A 21 8.50 -4.39 -3.28
N MET A 22 7.58 -3.70 -2.62
CA MET A 22 6.33 -3.32 -3.24
C MET A 22 6.60 -2.41 -4.43
N HIS A 23 5.94 -2.70 -5.54
CA HIS A 23 5.73 -1.78 -6.64
C HIS A 23 4.75 -0.70 -6.17
N LEU A 24 5.25 0.52 -6.01
CA LEU A 24 4.48 1.62 -5.46
C LEU A 24 3.74 2.35 -6.57
N LEU A 25 2.42 2.49 -6.41
CA LEU A 25 1.58 3.32 -7.26
C LEU A 25 1.90 4.80 -7.02
N ASP A 26 1.96 5.20 -5.74
CA ASP A 26 2.46 6.52 -5.35
C ASP A 26 3.99 6.50 -5.18
N LYS A 27 4.72 6.88 -6.25
CA LYS A 27 6.19 6.85 -6.25
C LYS A 27 6.79 7.95 -5.34
N PRO A 28 7.80 7.62 -4.51
CA PRO A 28 8.51 8.62 -3.73
C PRO A 28 9.47 9.43 -4.59
N ASN A 29 9.64 10.70 -4.21
CA ASN A 29 10.52 11.68 -4.87
C ASN A 29 11.75 12.07 -4.00
N GLY A 30 12.00 11.34 -2.91
CA GLY A 30 13.09 11.58 -1.97
C GLY A 30 13.01 10.70 -0.74
N TYR A 31 13.97 10.82 0.17
CA TYR A 31 14.06 9.98 1.37
C TYR A 31 12.85 10.14 2.31
N ALA A 32 12.44 11.38 2.59
CA ALA A 32 11.31 11.64 3.47
C ALA A 32 9.98 11.09 2.90
N SER A 33 9.75 11.27 1.60
CA SER A 33 8.56 10.72 0.95
C SER A 33 8.63 9.19 0.84
N ALA A 34 9.81 8.59 0.68
CA ALA A 34 9.98 7.14 0.72
C ALA A 34 9.58 6.54 2.08
N MET A 35 9.88 7.19 3.20
CA MET A 35 9.48 6.71 4.53
C MET A 35 7.97 6.59 4.70
N ILE A 36 7.20 7.52 4.11
CA ILE A 36 5.74 7.53 4.22
C ILE A 36 5.13 6.65 3.13
N LYS A 37 5.52 6.86 1.86
CA LYS A 37 4.90 6.22 0.70
C LYS A 37 5.24 4.74 0.55
N SER A 38 6.31 4.25 1.20
CA SER A 38 6.59 2.80 1.24
C SER A 38 5.66 2.02 2.18
N SER A 39 4.81 2.70 2.95
CA SER A 39 3.84 2.06 3.84
C SER A 39 2.73 1.37 3.04
N LEU A 40 2.39 0.13 3.40
CA LEU A 40 1.27 -0.60 2.77
C LEU A 40 -0.03 0.18 2.95
N SER A 41 -0.30 0.68 4.16
CA SER A 41 -1.48 1.49 4.46
C SER A 41 -1.58 2.78 3.64
N HIS A 42 -0.44 3.36 3.22
CA HIS A 42 -0.42 4.54 2.36
C HIS A 42 -0.80 4.15 0.94
N GLN A 43 -0.13 3.13 0.38
CA GLN A 43 -0.39 2.66 -0.98
C GLN A 43 -1.85 2.21 -1.17
N MET A 44 -2.42 1.50 -0.19
CA MET A 44 -3.82 1.08 -0.23
C MET A 44 -4.79 2.26 -0.25
N ARG A 45 -4.56 3.29 0.58
CA ARG A 45 -5.40 4.51 0.57
C ARG A 45 -5.25 5.29 -0.71
N PHE A 46 -4.02 5.46 -1.20
CA PHE A 46 -3.75 6.14 -2.45
C PHE A 46 -4.40 5.43 -3.64
N THR A 47 -4.38 4.09 -3.66
CA THR A 47 -5.04 3.29 -4.68
C THR A 47 -6.53 3.58 -4.75
N VAL A 48 -7.21 3.67 -3.60
CA VAL A 48 -8.63 4.00 -3.56
C VAL A 48 -8.91 5.42 -4.05
N GLN A 49 -8.05 6.39 -3.73
CA GLN A 49 -8.16 7.76 -4.25
C GLN A 49 -8.01 7.79 -5.77
N VAL A 50 -7.02 7.08 -6.32
CA VAL A 50 -6.84 6.96 -7.78
C VAL A 50 -8.08 6.36 -8.42
N LEU A 51 -8.66 5.30 -7.83
CA LEU A 51 -9.85 4.67 -8.36
C LEU A 51 -11.08 5.58 -8.31
N GLU A 52 -11.27 6.38 -7.25
CA GLU A 52 -12.34 7.38 -7.19
C GLU A 52 -12.22 8.41 -8.33
N GLU A 53 -11.00 8.89 -8.58
CA GLU A 53 -10.72 9.82 -9.68
C GLU A 53 -11.01 9.18 -11.05
N GLU A 54 -10.60 7.93 -11.27
CA GLU A 54 -10.89 7.17 -12.49
C GLU A 54 -12.40 7.01 -12.74
N LEU A 55 -13.15 6.63 -11.70
CA LEU A 55 -14.60 6.44 -11.77
C LEU A 55 -15.32 7.77 -12.04
N CYS A 56 -14.88 8.85 -11.40
CA CYS A 56 -15.39 10.20 -11.63
C CYS A 56 -15.14 10.63 -13.09
N ALA A 57 -13.92 10.44 -13.61
CA ALA A 57 -13.58 10.77 -15.00
C ALA A 57 -14.35 9.92 -16.03
N ALA A 58 -14.71 8.69 -15.68
CA ALA A 58 -15.51 7.80 -16.51
C ALA A 58 -17.02 8.13 -16.51
N GLY A 59 -17.47 9.11 -15.71
CA GLY A 59 -18.88 9.48 -15.60
C GLY A 59 -19.73 8.55 -14.72
N SER A 60 -19.09 7.71 -13.90
CA SER A 60 -19.73 6.83 -12.93
C SER A 60 -19.14 7.07 -11.54
N PRO A 61 -19.31 8.27 -10.95
CA PRO A 61 -18.68 8.62 -9.69
C PRO A 61 -19.25 7.75 -8.55
N HIS A 62 -18.37 7.10 -7.80
CA HIS A 62 -18.69 6.41 -6.56
C HIS A 62 -17.83 6.97 -5.43
N VAL A 63 -18.38 7.01 -4.22
CA VAL A 63 -17.62 7.35 -3.01
C VAL A 63 -16.99 6.08 -2.48
N LEU A 64 -15.67 5.98 -2.54
CA LEU A 64 -14.92 4.82 -2.07
C LEU A 64 -14.26 5.09 -0.72
N GLN A 65 -14.25 4.07 0.13
CA GLN A 65 -13.58 4.13 1.43
C GLN A 65 -12.87 2.82 1.70
N ILE A 66 -11.65 2.89 2.22
CA ILE A 66 -10.94 1.70 2.70
C ILE A 66 -10.73 1.76 4.20
N LYS A 67 -11.26 0.75 4.88
CA LYS A 67 -11.05 0.53 6.31
C LYS A 67 -9.89 -0.43 6.48
N LEU A 68 -8.81 0.07 7.06
CA LEU A 68 -7.63 -0.72 7.42
C LEU A 68 -7.74 -1.14 8.89
N LEU A 69 -7.47 -2.41 9.20
CA LEU A 69 -7.55 -2.96 10.55
C LEU A 69 -6.22 -3.60 10.97
N GLY A 70 -5.88 -3.46 12.24
CA GLY A 70 -4.65 -3.98 12.83
C GLY A 70 -3.96 -2.94 13.70
N ASP A 71 -2.99 -3.40 14.50
CA ASP A 71 -2.27 -2.54 15.45
C ASP A 71 -1.17 -1.71 14.79
N ASP A 72 -0.56 -2.22 13.71
CA ASP A 72 0.44 -1.48 12.95
C ASP A 72 -0.24 -0.57 11.91
N SER A 73 -0.17 0.74 12.16
CA SER A 73 -0.69 1.78 11.26
C SER A 73 -0.06 1.76 9.86
N ARG A 74 1.16 1.21 9.70
CA ARG A 74 1.87 1.11 8.41
C ARG A 74 1.54 -0.19 7.68
N GLU A 75 1.35 -1.25 8.44
CA GLU A 75 1.15 -2.62 7.95
C GLU A 75 -0.17 -3.19 8.50
N PRO A 76 -1.32 -2.89 7.86
CA PRO A 76 -2.60 -3.40 8.34
C PRO A 76 -2.64 -4.93 8.26
N SER A 77 -3.29 -5.55 9.23
CA SER A 77 -3.52 -7.01 9.26
C SER A 77 -4.63 -7.46 8.30
N SER A 78 -5.64 -6.61 8.08
CA SER A 78 -6.75 -6.84 7.15
C SER A 78 -7.34 -5.52 6.67
N TRP A 79 -8.19 -5.59 5.66
CA TRP A 79 -8.83 -4.43 5.07
C TRP A 79 -10.24 -4.73 4.59
N LYS A 80 -11.04 -3.68 4.43
CA LYS A 80 -12.37 -3.70 3.80
C LYS A 80 -12.50 -2.49 2.88
N LEU A 81 -12.89 -2.73 1.64
CA LEU A 81 -13.24 -1.71 0.66
C LEU A 81 -14.75 -1.51 0.66
N PHE A 82 -15.15 -0.24 0.68
CA PHE A 82 -16.53 0.19 0.59
C PHE A 82 -16.70 1.08 -0.64
N ALA A 83 -17.85 0.95 -1.30
CA ALA A 83 -18.31 1.85 -2.34
C ALA A 83 -19.75 2.27 -1.97
N ASP A 84 -19.98 3.57 -1.87
CA ASP A 84 -21.25 4.19 -1.46
C ASP A 84 -21.79 3.64 -0.13
N GLY A 85 -20.87 3.30 0.78
CA GLY A 85 -21.18 2.70 2.08
C GLY A 85 -21.43 1.19 2.08
N VAL A 86 -21.47 0.55 0.90
CA VAL A 86 -21.59 -0.91 0.76
C VAL A 86 -20.21 -1.55 0.77
N CYS A 87 -20.01 -2.59 1.58
CA CYS A 87 -18.76 -3.36 1.59
C CYS A 87 -18.68 -4.21 0.32
N VAL A 88 -17.73 -3.91 -0.57
CA VAL A 88 -17.59 -4.57 -1.89
C VAL A 88 -16.44 -5.57 -1.95
N ALA A 89 -15.45 -5.44 -1.07
CA ALA A 89 -14.38 -6.42 -0.92
C ALA A 89 -13.76 -6.36 0.47
N ASP A 90 -13.16 -7.48 0.89
CA ASP A 90 -12.31 -7.56 2.07
C ASP A 90 -11.15 -8.52 1.84
N GLY A 91 -10.12 -8.41 2.66
CA GLY A 91 -8.96 -9.27 2.54
C GLY A 91 -7.95 -9.10 3.66
N SER A 92 -6.90 -9.93 3.62
CA SER A 92 -5.78 -9.81 4.53
C SER A 92 -4.78 -8.74 4.06
N GLY A 93 -4.02 -8.19 4.99
CA GLY A 93 -2.89 -7.31 4.68
C GLY A 93 -1.76 -8.04 3.96
N ALA A 94 -1.54 -9.31 4.29
CA ALA A 94 -0.57 -10.15 3.58
C ALA A 94 -0.93 -10.29 2.09
N PHE A 95 -2.21 -10.50 1.78
CA PHE A 95 -2.71 -10.54 0.40
C PHE A 95 -2.55 -9.18 -0.30
N ALA A 96 -2.92 -8.08 0.36
CA ALA A 96 -2.72 -6.75 -0.23
C ALA A 96 -1.24 -6.48 -0.54
N ARG A 97 -0.33 -6.86 0.37
CA ARG A 97 1.12 -6.78 0.14
C ARG A 97 1.56 -7.62 -1.05
N GLU A 98 1.03 -8.83 -1.21
CA GLU A 98 1.32 -9.70 -2.35
C GLU A 98 0.95 -9.01 -3.66
N CYS A 99 -0.25 -8.41 -3.76
CA CYS A 99 -0.64 -7.62 -4.93
C CYS A 99 0.42 -6.54 -5.26
N PHE A 100 0.85 -5.75 -4.27
CA PHE A 100 1.89 -4.75 -4.51
C PHE A 100 3.26 -5.35 -4.84
N CYS A 101 3.56 -6.59 -4.42
CA CYS A 101 4.77 -7.29 -4.85
C CYS A 101 4.67 -7.80 -6.29
N GLU A 102 3.46 -8.07 -6.79
CA GLU A 102 3.20 -8.46 -8.18
C GLU A 102 3.26 -7.26 -9.13
N GLY A 103 2.71 -6.11 -8.73
CA GLY A 103 2.69 -4.91 -9.55
C GLY A 103 2.03 -3.71 -8.88
N ALA A 104 2.33 -2.51 -9.37
CA ALA A 104 1.80 -1.26 -8.78
C ALA A 104 0.28 -1.13 -8.95
N GLU A 105 -0.26 -1.75 -10.00
CA GLU A 105 -1.69 -1.68 -10.35
C GLU A 105 -2.47 -2.92 -9.90
N ALA A 106 -1.83 -4.00 -9.43
CA ALA A 106 -2.55 -5.24 -9.11
C ALA A 106 -3.61 -5.06 -8.02
N PHE A 107 -3.31 -4.27 -6.98
CA PHE A 107 -4.30 -3.93 -5.94
C PHE A 107 -5.37 -2.96 -6.47
N LEU A 108 -5.02 -2.08 -7.43
CA LEU A 108 -5.96 -1.16 -8.08
C LEU A 108 -6.96 -1.94 -8.94
N ASP A 109 -6.49 -2.87 -9.75
CA ASP A 109 -7.31 -3.73 -10.60
C ASP A 109 -8.26 -4.58 -9.75
N LEU A 110 -7.77 -5.16 -8.65
CA LEU A 110 -8.60 -5.85 -7.66
C LEU A 110 -9.75 -4.96 -7.14
N CYS A 111 -9.44 -3.73 -6.75
CA CYS A 111 -10.42 -2.78 -6.24
C CYS A 111 -11.42 -2.38 -7.34
N ARG A 112 -10.95 -2.18 -8.57
CA ARG A 112 -11.77 -1.84 -9.74
C ARG A 112 -12.75 -2.97 -10.06
N ASP A 113 -12.30 -4.21 -10.03
CA ASP A 113 -13.14 -5.39 -10.28
C ASP A 113 -14.18 -5.59 -9.17
N ALA A 114 -13.80 -5.34 -7.91
CA ALA A 114 -14.74 -5.40 -6.79
C ALA A 114 -15.88 -4.38 -6.94
N VAL A 115 -15.57 -3.13 -7.27
CA VAL A 115 -16.58 -2.08 -7.49
C VAL A 115 -17.49 -2.42 -8.67
N ARG A 116 -16.91 -2.90 -9.79
CA ARG A 116 -17.69 -3.33 -10.97
C ARG A 116 -18.62 -4.50 -10.67
N THR A 117 -18.15 -5.47 -9.90
CA THR A 117 -18.93 -6.68 -9.54
C THR A 117 -20.05 -6.38 -8.55
N ALA A 118 -19.93 -5.29 -7.78
CA ALA A 118 -20.95 -4.91 -6.81
C ALA A 118 -22.26 -4.37 -7.43
N GLU A 119 -22.33 -4.19 -8.75
CA GLU A 119 -23.51 -3.73 -9.50
C GLU A 119 -24.21 -2.52 -8.85
N LEU A 120 -23.41 -1.57 -8.36
CA LEU A 120 -23.90 -0.34 -7.73
C LEU A 120 -24.52 0.58 -8.80
N TYR A 121 -25.71 1.12 -8.50
CA TYR A 121 -26.61 1.81 -9.42
C TYR A 121 -26.63 3.33 -9.25
#